data_AF-A0A966X363-F1
#
_entry.id   AF-A0A966X363-F1
#
_cell.length_a   1.000
_cell.length_b   1.000
_cell.length_c   1.000
_cell.angle_alpha   90.00
_cell.angle_beta   90.00
_cell.angle_gamma   90.00
#
_symmetry.space_group_name_H-M   'P 1'
#
loop_
_entity.id
_entity.type
_entity.pdbx_description
1 polymer ?
#
loop_
_entity_poly.entity_id
_entity_poly.type
_entity_poly.pdbx_seq_one_letter_code
_entity_poly.pdbx_strand_id
1 'polypeptide(L)'
;YELAGNRALFKGDFKLHQSQPPLGDGQWHLYNIATDPGETNDLAELEPERFRTMLADYERFTEQNNVLPLPEGYSRTRTLIGYGIKTRFGDTILALMLTASLLALMMFIARLVRASRP
;
A
#
# COMPACT_ATOMS: atom_id res chain seq x y z
N TYR A 1 -17.41 -3.15 2.80
CA TYR A 1 -16.32 -2.99 3.79
C TYR A 1 -14.98 -2.95 3.08
N GLU A 2 -13.98 -2.39 3.75
CA GLU A 2 -12.57 -2.38 3.35
C GLU A 2 -11.78 -2.97 4.51
N LEU A 3 -10.91 -3.94 4.25
CA LEU A 3 -10.02 -4.50 5.26
C LEU A 3 -8.66 -4.82 4.65
N ALA A 4 -7.67 -4.04 5.05
CA ALA A 4 -6.26 -4.23 4.71
C ALA A 4 -5.99 -4.27 3.19
N GLY A 5 -6.79 -3.60 2.36
CA GLY A 5 -6.69 -3.61 0.90
C GLY A 5 -7.67 -4.53 0.19
N ASN A 6 -8.29 -5.47 0.91
CA ASN A 6 -9.39 -6.26 0.37
C ASN A 6 -10.70 -5.49 0.50
N ARG A 7 -11.54 -5.59 -0.52
CA ARG A 7 -12.76 -4.80 -0.65
C ARG A 7 -13.92 -5.71 -0.94
N ALA A 8 -15.05 -5.46 -0.28
CA ALA A 8 -16.28 -6.17 -0.60
C ALA A 8 -17.53 -5.30 -0.42
N LEU A 9 -18.52 -5.54 -1.27
CA LEU A 9 -19.88 -5.01 -1.13
C LEU A 9 -20.88 -6.15 -1.22
N PHE A 10 -21.85 -6.17 -0.31
CA PHE A 10 -22.96 -7.13 -0.33
C PHE A 10 -24.24 -6.39 -0.67
N LYS A 11 -25.02 -6.92 -1.61
CA LYS A 11 -26.32 -6.36 -2.00
C LYS A 11 -27.30 -7.49 -2.32
N GLY A 12 -28.14 -7.83 -1.34
CA GLY A 12 -28.98 -9.02 -1.41
C GLY A 12 -28.10 -10.27 -1.53
N ASP A 13 -28.40 -11.10 -2.51
CA ASP A 13 -27.71 -12.37 -2.76
C ASP A 13 -26.36 -12.21 -3.49
N PHE A 14 -25.97 -10.98 -3.83
CA PHE A 14 -24.76 -10.72 -4.60
C PHE A 14 -23.65 -10.10 -3.76
N LYS A 15 -22.42 -10.52 -4.07
CA LYS A 15 -21.19 -9.97 -3.51
C LYS A 15 -20.29 -9.46 -4.62
N LEU A 16 -19.87 -8.21 -4.51
CA LEU A 16 -18.74 -7.65 -5.26
C LEU A 16 -17.49 -7.80 -4.39
N HIS A 17 -16.41 -8.38 -4.91
CA HIS A 17 -15.20 -8.68 -4.14
C HIS A 17 -13.93 -8.34 -4.94
N GLN A 18 -12.98 -7.66 -4.31
CA GLN A 18 -11.61 -7.51 -4.80
C GLN A 18 -10.62 -7.91 -3.70
N SER A 19 -9.71 -8.83 -4.04
CA SER A 19 -8.62 -9.26 -3.17
C SER A 19 -7.27 -8.87 -3.77
N GLN A 20 -6.37 -8.33 -2.96
CA GLN A 20 -5.07 -7.87 -3.46
C GLN A 20 -4.05 -9.02 -3.55
N PRO A 21 -3.07 -8.91 -4.47
CA PRO A 21 -1.94 -9.82 -4.53
C PRO A 21 -1.20 -9.94 -3.18
N PRO A 22 -0.63 -11.11 -2.85
CA PRO A 22 -0.50 -12.31 -3.70
C PRO A 22 -1.68 -13.30 -3.61
N LEU A 23 -2.68 -13.03 -2.76
CA LEU A 23 -3.79 -13.96 -2.52
C LEU A 23 -4.95 -13.78 -3.51
N GLY A 24 -5.02 -12.64 -4.18
CA GLY A 24 -5.92 -12.37 -5.30
C GLY A 24 -5.17 -11.76 -6.48
N ASP A 25 -5.92 -11.38 -7.51
CA ASP A 25 -5.43 -10.79 -8.76
C ASP A 25 -5.56 -9.25 -8.79
N GLY A 26 -6.13 -8.65 -7.74
CA GLY A 26 -6.39 -7.22 -7.65
C GLY A 26 -7.56 -6.76 -8.52
N GLN A 27 -8.34 -7.67 -9.11
CA GLN A 27 -9.50 -7.34 -9.92
C GLN A 27 -10.80 -7.43 -9.11
N TRP A 28 -11.84 -6.78 -9.62
CA TRP A 28 -13.18 -6.86 -9.05
C TRP A 28 -13.92 -8.03 -9.69
N HIS A 29 -14.52 -8.87 -8.87
CA HIS A 29 -15.35 -9.99 -9.28
C HIS A 29 -16.74 -9.87 -8.68
N LEU A 30 -17.73 -10.47 -9.35
CA LEU A 30 -19.12 -10.49 -8.92
C LEU A 30 -19.59 -11.94 -8.73
N TYR A 31 -20.15 -12.24 -7.57
CA TYR A 31 -20.64 -13.56 -7.23
C TYR A 31 -22.09 -13.49 -6.75
N ASN A 32 -22.88 -14.51 -7.06
CA ASN A 32 -24.14 -14.76 -6.36
C ASN A 32 -23.88 -15.75 -5.21
N ILE A 33 -23.76 -15.22 -4.00
CA ILE A 33 -23.39 -16.00 -2.81
C ILE A 33 -24.52 -16.88 -2.28
N ALA A 34 -25.77 -16.66 -2.71
CA ALA A 34 -26.89 -17.55 -2.35
C ALA A 34 -26.81 -18.88 -3.11
N THR A 35 -26.39 -18.84 -4.38
CA THR A 35 -26.23 -20.04 -5.22
C THR A 35 -24.80 -20.57 -5.27
N ASP A 36 -23.81 -19.70 -5.04
CA ASP A 36 -22.39 -20.02 -5.04
C ASP A 36 -21.69 -19.41 -3.81
N PRO A 37 -21.88 -20.01 -2.62
CA PRO A 37 -21.22 -19.53 -1.39
C PRO A 37 -19.69 -19.61 -1.44
N GLY A 38 -19.13 -20.39 -2.39
CA GLY A 38 -17.70 -20.58 -2.57
C GLY A 38 -17.02 -19.50 -3.42
N GLU A 39 -17.78 -18.57 -4.01
CA GLU A 39 -17.23 -17.51 -4.88
C GLU A 39 -16.40 -18.10 -6.04
N THR A 40 -16.92 -19.15 -6.67
CA THR A 40 -16.23 -19.92 -7.71
C THR A 40 -16.57 -19.49 -9.13
N ASN A 41 -17.76 -18.95 -9.35
CA ASN A 41 -18.25 -18.52 -10.67
C ASN A 41 -18.36 -17.00 -10.72
N ASP A 42 -17.41 -16.36 -11.40
CA ASP A 42 -17.46 -14.93 -11.63
C ASP A 42 -18.54 -14.58 -12.67
N LEU A 43 -19.42 -13.67 -12.27
CA LEU A 43 -20.55 -13.16 -13.06
C LEU A 43 -20.28 -11.77 -13.64
N ALA A 44 -19.08 -11.20 -13.45
CA ALA A 44 -18.78 -9.84 -13.89
C ALA A 44 -19.05 -9.61 -15.39
N GLU A 45 -18.66 -10.56 -16.24
CA GLU A 45 -18.90 -10.50 -17.69
C GLU A 45 -20.33 -10.93 -18.09
N LEU A 46 -20.96 -11.79 -17.29
CA LEU A 46 -22.31 -12.33 -17.55
C LEU A 46 -23.43 -11.37 -17.12
N GLU A 47 -23.17 -10.57 -16.08
CA GLU A 47 -24.10 -9.57 -15.53
C GLU A 47 -23.44 -8.17 -15.43
N PRO A 48 -23.02 -7.57 -16.56
CA PRO A 48 -22.22 -6.33 -16.55
C PRO A 48 -22.98 -5.13 -15.96
N GLU A 49 -24.30 -5.05 -16.16
CA GLU A 49 -25.13 -3.99 -15.57
C GLU A 49 -25.18 -4.06 -14.04
N ARG A 50 -25.27 -5.28 -13.49
CA ARG A 50 -25.21 -5.50 -12.03
C ARG A 50 -23.83 -5.15 -11.50
N PHE A 51 -22.79 -5.62 -12.18
CA PHE A 51 -21.40 -5.34 -11.84
C PHE A 51 -21.16 -3.82 -11.74
N ARG A 52 -21.52 -3.07 -12.78
CA ARG A 52 -21.39 -1.60 -12.80
C ARG A 52 -22.19 -0.91 -11.71
N THR A 53 -23.43 -1.36 -11.48
CA THR A 53 -24.29 -0.80 -10.43
C THR A 53 -23.69 -1.01 -9.04
N MET A 54 -23.21 -2.22 -8.75
CA MET A 54 -22.61 -2.53 -7.45
C MET A 54 -21.26 -1.84 -7.28
N LEU A 55 -20.48 -1.66 -8.35
CA LEU A 55 -19.24 -0.89 -8.29
C LEU A 55 -19.51 0.58 -7.93
N ALA A 56 -20.50 1.22 -8.57
CA ALA A 56 -20.90 2.58 -8.24
C ALA A 56 -21.45 2.71 -6.79
N ASP A 57 -22.17 1.70 -6.30
CA ASP A 57 -22.62 1.66 -4.90
C ASP A 57 -21.43 1.53 -3.93
N TYR A 58 -20.38 0.77 -4.31
CA TYR A 58 -19.15 0.67 -3.52
C TYR A 58 -18.41 2.01 -3.49
N GLU A 59 -18.28 2.70 -4.63
CA GLU A 59 -17.68 4.04 -4.70
C GLU A 59 -18.41 5.02 -3.77
N ARG A 60 -19.74 5.04 -3.82
CA ARG A 60 -20.54 5.86 -2.90
C ARG A 60 -20.33 5.50 -1.44
N PHE A 61 -20.24 4.21 -1.12
CA PHE A 61 -19.90 3.77 0.24
C PHE A 61 -18.53 4.31 0.68
N THR A 62 -17.53 4.29 -0.20
CA THR A 62 -16.19 4.79 0.13
C THR A 62 -16.16 6.29 0.38
N GLU A 63 -16.89 7.07 -0.41
CA GLU A 63 -17.04 8.52 -0.22
C GLU A 63 -17.73 8.84 1.11
N GLN A 64 -18.84 8.17 1.41
CA GLN A 64 -19.62 8.40 2.63
C GLN A 64 -18.86 8.03 3.91
N ASN A 65 -17.96 7.05 3.83
CA ASN A 65 -17.22 6.55 4.98
C ASN A 65 -15.77 7.04 5.02
N ASN A 66 -15.39 8.00 4.17
CA ASN A 66 -14.03 8.53 4.03
C ASN A 66 -12.98 7.41 3.92
N VAL A 67 -13.29 6.35 3.18
CA VAL A 67 -12.36 5.25 2.94
C VAL A 67 -11.23 5.78 2.07
N LEU A 68 -10.02 5.81 2.62
CA LEU A 68 -8.86 6.32 1.91
C LEU A 68 -8.51 5.40 0.73
N PRO A 69 -8.39 5.92 -0.50
CA PRO A 69 -7.95 5.12 -1.63
C PRO A 69 -6.52 4.63 -1.39
N LEU A 70 -6.26 3.36 -1.71
CA LEU A 70 -4.90 2.86 -1.76
C LEU A 70 -4.17 3.53 -2.94
N PRO A 71 -2.94 4.03 -2.76
CA PRO A 71 -2.13 4.55 -3.86
C PRO A 71 -1.94 3.51 -4.96
N GLU A 72 -1.85 3.95 -6.22
CA GLU A 72 -1.46 3.06 -7.31
C GLU A 72 -0.12 2.36 -7.01
N GLY A 73 -0.06 1.04 -7.22
CA GLY A 73 1.12 0.25 -6.91
C GLY A 73 1.34 -0.05 -5.42
N TYR A 74 0.34 0.14 -4.56
CA TYR A 74 0.40 -0.23 -3.15
C TYR A 74 0.69 -1.73 -2.98
N SER A 75 1.90 -2.04 -2.51
CA SER A 75 2.27 -3.37 -2.02
C SER A 75 2.41 -3.29 -0.51
N ARG A 76 1.52 -3.98 0.23
CA ARG A 76 1.56 -4.08 1.69
C ARG A 76 2.97 -4.45 2.17
N THR A 77 3.60 -5.40 1.50
CA THR A 77 4.94 -5.91 1.83
C THR A 77 6.02 -4.83 1.66
N ARG A 78 6.03 -4.10 0.53
CA ARG A 78 7.03 -3.06 0.27
C ARG A 78 6.90 -1.89 1.26
N THR A 79 5.67 -1.47 1.55
CA THR A 79 5.41 -0.36 2.47
C THR A 79 5.78 -0.72 3.91
N LEU A 80 5.44 -1.93 4.38
CA LEU A 80 5.80 -2.39 5.73
C LEU A 80 7.32 -2.54 5.90
N ILE A 81 8.02 -3.09 4.90
CA ILE A 81 9.49 -3.20 4.93
C ILE A 81 10.12 -1.80 4.94
N GLY A 82 9.66 -0.90 4.07
CA GLY A 82 10.16 0.47 3.99
C GLY A 82 9.99 1.24 5.30
N TYR A 83 8.80 1.18 5.91
CA TYR A 83 8.57 1.75 7.25
C TYR A 83 9.42 1.06 8.32
N GLY A 84 9.55 -0.26 8.29
CA GLY A 84 10.39 -1.01 9.22
C GLY A 84 11.85 -0.58 9.18
N ILE A 85 12.44 -0.43 7.99
CA ILE A 85 13.82 0.03 7.81
C ILE A 85 13.98 1.48 8.26
N LYS A 86 13.07 2.37 7.84
CA LYS A 86 13.13 3.80 8.20
C LYS A 86 13.05 4.00 9.71
N THR A 87 12.12 3.33 10.38
CA THR A 87 11.93 3.46 11.84
C THR A 87 13.06 2.81 12.62
N ARG A 88 13.69 1.74 12.10
CA ARG A 88 14.75 1.02 12.82
C ARG A 88 16.14 1.62 12.64
N PHE A 89 16.44 2.16 11.47
CA PHE A 89 17.79 2.56 11.09
C PHE A 89 17.93 4.03 10.68
N GLY A 90 16.83 4.79 10.60
CA GLY A 90 16.85 6.20 10.20
C GLY A 90 17.81 7.05 11.05
N ASP A 91 17.67 6.97 12.38
CA ASP A 91 18.51 7.72 13.31
C ASP A 91 19.98 7.29 13.24
N THR A 92 20.24 5.99 13.05
CA THR A 92 21.60 5.44 12.92
C THR A 92 22.29 5.94 11.65
N ILE A 93 21.57 5.97 10.52
CA ILE A 93 22.11 6.47 9.24
C ILE A 93 22.43 7.96 9.35
N LEU A 94 21.53 8.75 9.97
CA LEU A 94 21.77 10.18 10.20
C LEU A 94 23.00 10.41 11.10
N ALA A 95 23.13 9.64 12.19
CA ALA A 95 24.28 9.72 13.09
C ALA A 95 25.60 9.36 12.39
N LEU A 96 25.60 8.33 11.52
CA LEU A 96 26.78 7.96 10.73
C LEU A 96 27.18 9.06 9.73
N MET A 97 26.22 9.73 9.10
CA MET A 97 26.52 10.85 8.21
C MET A 97 27.15 12.02 8.97
N LEU A 98 26.58 12.40 10.12
CA LEU A 98 27.10 13.50 10.94
C LEU A 98 28.52 13.20 11.46
N THR A 99 28.76 11.98 11.93
CA THR A 99 30.09 11.56 12.38
C THR A 99 31.11 11.54 11.25
N ALA A 100 30.75 11.04 10.05
CA ALA A 100 31.62 11.09 8.88
C ALA A 100 31.94 12.53 8.44
N SER A 101 30.95 13.44 8.43
CA SER A 101 31.16 14.85 8.13
C SER A 101 32.08 15.53 9.16
N LEU A 102 31.91 15.23 10.45
CA LEU A 102 32.78 15.75 11.51
C LEU A 102 34.23 15.28 11.35
N LEU A 103 34.44 13.99 11.04
CA LEU A 103 35.76 13.43 10.78
C LEU A 103 36.41 14.04 9.53
N ALA A 104 35.64 14.22 8.45
CA ALA A 104 36.11 14.89 7.24
C ALA A 104 36.53 16.34 7.50
N LEU A 105 35.74 17.07 8.29
CA LEU A 105 36.07 18.44 8.70
C LEU A 105 37.34 18.49 9.56
N MET A 106 37.49 17.59 10.54
CA MET A 106 38.72 17.51 11.33
C MET A 106 39.95 17.21 10.46
N MET A 107 39.84 16.26 9.54
CA MET A 107 40.94 15.93 8.62
C MET A 107 41.30 17.12 7.72
N PHE A 108 40.30 17.88 7.26
CA PHE A 108 40.50 19.08 6.46
C PHE A 108 41.22 20.18 7.26
N ILE A 109 40.77 20.46 8.49
CA ILE A 109 41.43 21.42 9.38
C ILE A 109 42.87 20.97 9.70
N ALA A 110 43.08 19.69 9.99
CA ALA A 110 44.42 19.14 10.25
C ALA A 110 45.36 19.31 9.05
N ARG A 111 44.85 19.14 7.83
CA ARG A 111 45.62 19.41 6.60
C ARG A 111 45.98 20.89 6.44
N LEU A 112 45.02 21.80 6.69
CA LEU A 112 45.29 23.24 6.65
C LEU A 112 46.35 23.65 7.67
N VAL A 113 46.22 23.21 8.92
CA VAL A 113 47.21 23.53 9.98
C VAL A 113 48.59 22.98 9.64
N ARG A 114 48.68 21.78 9.05
CA ARG A 114 49.97 21.21 8.61
C ARG A 114 50.59 21.98 7.45
N ALA A 115 49.78 22.49 6.52
CA ALA A 115 50.25 23.28 5.39
C ALA A 115 50.70 24.70 5.80
N SER A 116 50.20 25.23 6.93
CA SER A 116 50.57 26.55 7.46
C SER A 116 51.75 26.53 8.44
N ARG A 117 52.36 25.37 8.72
CA ARG A 117 53.60 25.30 9.50
C ARG A 117 54.79 25.63 8.57
N PRO A 118 55.56 26.71 8.84
CA PRO A 118 56.71 27.10 8.04
C PRO A 118 57.88 26.12 8.14
#